data_AF-A0AAU4C504-F1
#
_entry.id   AF-A0AAU4C504-F1
#
_cell.length_a   1.000
_cell.length_b   1.000
_cell.length_c   1.000
_cell.angle_alpha   90.00
_cell.angle_beta   90.00
_cell.angle_gamma   90.00
#
_symmetry.space_group_name_H-M   'P 1'
#
loop_
_entity.id
_entity.type
_entity.pdbx_description
1 polymer ?
#
loop_
_entity_poly.entity_id
_entity_poly.type
_entity_poly.pdbx_seq_one_letter_code
_entity_poly.pdbx_strand_id
1 'polypeptide(L)'
;MSRTVDIDFTFGEAISVSEVLHALLGAGLRMPSDTEVPYLVDEDGMFEWQKAAASDVDDVISRLADKRWEDRAVGMTLLLPDGPHGGDLLFHPGRTSVSFVVAVHPRYLPDSSRFCDLGWYLARLVPALEPLGLAEIEARDAP
;
A
#
# COMPACT_ATOMS: atom_id res chain seq x y z
N MET A 1 8.39 -21.10 -4.76
CA MET A 1 7.80 -20.46 -3.56
C MET A 1 8.31 -19.04 -3.54
N SER A 2 7.43 -18.08 -3.82
CA SER A 2 7.72 -16.65 -3.66
C SER A 2 7.42 -16.30 -2.22
N ARG A 3 8.44 -15.86 -1.49
CA ARG A 3 8.32 -15.37 -0.12
C ARG A 3 7.42 -14.13 -0.15
N THR A 4 6.34 -14.13 0.61
CA THR A 4 5.42 -12.99 0.74
C THR A 4 5.74 -12.25 2.01
N VAL A 5 5.94 -10.95 1.89
CA VAL A 5 6.17 -10.05 3.01
C VAL A 5 5.02 -9.07 3.03
N ASP A 6 4.25 -9.09 4.11
CA ASP A 6 3.07 -8.27 4.30
C ASP A 6 3.17 -7.50 5.61
N ILE A 7 2.67 -6.25 5.57
CA ILE A 7 2.52 -5.40 6.74
C ILE A 7 1.07 -4.94 6.76
N ASP A 8 0.33 -5.41 7.75
CA ASP A 8 -1.07 -5.09 7.96
C ASP A 8 -1.19 -3.99 9.00
N PHE A 9 -1.99 -2.99 8.66
CA PHE A 9 -2.32 -1.84 9.49
C PHE A 9 -3.82 -1.87 9.78
N THR A 10 -4.18 -1.91 11.06
CA THR A 10 -5.58 -1.88 11.50
C THR A 10 -5.88 -0.55 12.16
N PHE A 11 -7.02 0.03 11.82
CA PHE A 11 -7.46 1.34 12.29
C PHE A 11 -8.68 1.18 13.21
N GLY A 12 -8.80 2.09 14.18
CA GLY A 12 -9.92 2.06 15.14
C GLY A 12 -11.28 2.35 14.51
N GLU A 13 -11.30 3.05 13.39
CA GLU A 13 -12.49 3.40 12.60
C GLU A 13 -12.21 3.22 11.11
N ALA A 14 -13.27 3.25 10.29
CA ALA A 14 -13.14 3.19 8.83
C ALA A 14 -12.41 4.43 8.30
N ILE A 15 -11.34 4.23 7.54
CA ILE A 15 -10.52 5.31 6.98
C ILE A 15 -10.95 5.70 5.56
N SER A 16 -10.62 6.92 5.16
CA SER A 16 -10.74 7.36 3.78
C SER A 16 -9.52 6.91 2.95
N VAL A 17 -9.78 6.19 1.86
CA VAL A 17 -8.73 5.77 0.90
C VAL A 17 -7.94 6.97 0.39
N SER A 18 -8.64 8.07 0.06
CA SER A 18 -8.00 9.29 -0.43
C SER A 18 -7.10 9.94 0.62
N GLU A 19 -7.53 10.00 1.88
CA GLU A 19 -6.73 10.59 2.97
C GLU A 19 -5.45 9.79 3.21
N VAL A 20 -5.54 8.45 3.23
CA VAL A 20 -4.37 7.58 3.39
C VAL A 20 -3.40 7.76 2.22
N LEU A 21 -3.89 7.73 0.98
CA LEU A 21 -3.02 7.89 -0.19
C LEU A 21 -2.36 9.28 -0.21
N HIS A 22 -3.11 10.35 0.06
CA HIS A 22 -2.52 11.69 0.14
C HIS A 22 -1.53 11.83 1.31
N ALA A 23 -1.78 11.20 2.45
CA ALA A 23 -0.84 11.21 3.58
C ALA A 23 0.48 10.51 3.22
N LEU A 24 0.41 9.35 2.57
CA LEU A 24 1.59 8.59 2.13
C LEU A 24 2.37 9.35 1.04
N LEU A 25 1.68 9.93 0.05
CA LEU A 25 2.33 10.76 -0.97
C LEU A 25 2.96 12.02 -0.37
N GLY A 26 2.27 12.66 0.58
CA GLY A 26 2.80 13.80 1.34
C GLY A 26 4.01 13.44 2.21
N ALA A 27 4.09 12.19 2.67
CA ALA A 27 5.26 11.64 3.37
C ALA A 27 6.41 11.25 2.42
N GLY A 28 6.25 11.46 1.11
CA GLY A 28 7.28 11.26 0.10
C GLY A 28 7.26 9.88 -0.56
N LEU A 29 6.22 9.06 -0.34
CA LEU A 29 6.00 7.89 -1.18
C LEU A 29 5.67 8.33 -2.62
N ARG A 30 6.02 7.49 -3.59
CA ARG A 30 6.00 7.84 -5.01
C ARG A 30 5.32 6.76 -5.84
N MET A 31 4.86 7.13 -7.03
CA MET A 31 4.45 6.15 -8.03
C MET A 31 5.66 5.36 -8.56
N PRO A 32 5.46 4.11 -8.99
CA PRO A 32 6.55 3.30 -9.53
C PRO A 32 7.05 3.77 -10.89
N SER A 33 6.26 4.57 -11.61
CA SER A 33 6.62 5.16 -12.90
C SER A 33 6.11 6.60 -13.00
N ASP A 34 6.81 7.42 -13.78
CA ASP A 34 6.38 8.77 -14.16
C ASP A 34 5.32 8.77 -15.27
N THR A 35 5.02 7.61 -15.86
CA THR A 35 4.07 7.48 -16.98
C THR A 35 2.83 6.70 -16.63
N GLU A 36 2.92 5.76 -15.69
CA GLU A 36 1.85 4.82 -15.37
C GLU A 36 1.68 4.65 -13.86
N VAL A 37 0.43 4.52 -13.43
CA VAL A 37 0.04 4.21 -12.06
C VAL A 37 -0.64 2.84 -12.05
N PRO A 38 -0.01 1.81 -11.45
CA PRO A 38 -0.66 0.54 -11.20
C PRO A 38 -1.64 0.68 -10.04
N TYR A 39 -2.88 0.25 -10.25
CA TYR A 39 -3.93 0.27 -9.24
C TYR A 39 -4.84 -0.95 -9.36
N LEU A 40 -5.62 -1.20 -8.32
CA LEU A 40 -6.55 -2.32 -8.23
C LEU A 40 -7.92 -1.82 -7.81
N VAL A 41 -8.96 -2.30 -8.50
CA VAL A 41 -10.33 -2.31 -8.00
C VAL A 41 -10.84 -3.72 -8.21
N ASP A 42 -11.12 -4.44 -7.11
CA ASP A 42 -11.58 -5.82 -7.17
C ASP A 42 -13.09 -5.88 -7.46
N GLU A 43 -13.47 -5.52 -8.69
CA GLU A 43 -14.88 -5.39 -9.10
C GLU A 43 -15.59 -6.76 -9.16
N ASP A 44 -14.87 -7.82 -9.53
CA ASP A 44 -15.42 -9.15 -9.82
C ASP A 44 -14.82 -10.27 -8.95
N GLY A 45 -13.90 -9.96 -8.03
CA GLY A 45 -13.21 -10.95 -7.20
C GLY A 45 -12.01 -11.60 -7.87
N MET A 46 -11.62 -11.15 -9.07
CA MET A 46 -10.48 -11.69 -9.83
C MET A 46 -9.15 -11.02 -9.47
N PHE A 47 -9.17 -9.93 -8.68
CA PHE A 47 -7.97 -9.26 -8.19
C PHE A 47 -7.02 -8.77 -9.30
N GLU A 48 -7.57 -8.24 -10.40
CA GLU A 48 -6.81 -7.82 -11.57
C GLU A 48 -6.28 -6.38 -11.46
N TRP A 49 -4.95 -6.25 -11.52
CA TRP A 49 -4.29 -4.95 -11.55
C TRP A 49 -4.47 -4.24 -12.88
N GLN A 50 -4.83 -2.97 -12.80
CA GLN A 50 -5.04 -2.05 -13.90
C GLN A 50 -3.92 -1.01 -13.94
N LYS A 51 -3.82 -0.30 -15.07
CA LYS A 51 -2.89 0.81 -15.25
C LYS A 51 -3.63 2.04 -15.75
N ALA A 52 -3.28 3.19 -15.21
CA ALA A 52 -3.71 4.50 -15.69
C ALA A 52 -2.48 5.35 -16.02
N ALA A 53 -2.67 6.44 -16.76
CA ALA A 53 -1.60 7.40 -16.97
C ALA A 53 -1.26 8.10 -15.64
N ALA A 54 0.01 8.43 -15.43
CA ALA A 54 0.44 9.16 -14.22
C ALA A 54 -0.18 10.56 -14.10
N SER A 55 -0.58 11.17 -15.21
CA SER A 55 -1.36 12.42 -15.22
C SER A 55 -2.73 12.29 -14.55
N ASP A 56 -3.24 11.06 -14.44
CA ASP A 56 -4.60 10.78 -14.00
C ASP A 56 -4.63 10.26 -12.55
N VAL A 57 -3.53 10.44 -11.80
CA VAL A 57 -3.39 9.90 -10.43
C VAL A 57 -4.51 10.38 -9.50
N ASP A 58 -4.93 11.64 -9.59
CA ASP A 58 -6.02 12.17 -8.77
C ASP A 58 -7.38 11.54 -9.13
N ASP A 59 -7.59 11.22 -10.41
CA ASP A 59 -8.79 10.51 -10.88
C ASP A 59 -8.77 9.05 -10.40
N VAL A 60 -7.59 8.40 -10.40
CA VAL A 60 -7.42 7.07 -9.82
C VAL A 60 -7.74 7.11 -8.33
N ILE A 61 -7.13 8.02 -7.56
CA ILE A 61 -7.39 8.16 -6.12
C ILE A 61 -8.89 8.36 -5.86
N SER A 62 -9.52 9.25 -6.63
CA SER A 62 -10.97 9.50 -6.54
C SER A 62 -11.80 8.25 -6.84
N ARG A 63 -11.40 7.45 -7.86
CA ARG A 63 -12.04 6.18 -8.18
C ARG A 63 -11.88 5.16 -7.05
N LEU A 64 -10.68 5.03 -6.46
CA LEU A 64 -10.43 4.09 -5.36
C LEU A 64 -11.22 4.47 -4.09
N ALA A 65 -11.44 5.78 -3.87
CA ALA A 65 -12.20 6.32 -2.75
C ALA A 65 -13.73 6.31 -2.94
N ASP A 66 -14.21 5.88 -4.11
CA ASP A 66 -15.64 5.81 -4.39
C ASP A 66 -16.34 4.82 -3.45
N LYS A 67 -17.44 5.28 -2.84
CA LYS A 67 -18.23 4.50 -1.88
C LYS A 67 -18.76 3.19 -2.43
N ARG A 68 -18.96 3.11 -3.76
CA ARG A 68 -19.41 1.87 -4.41
C ARG A 68 -18.44 0.69 -4.22
N TRP A 69 -17.21 0.96 -3.80
CA TRP A 69 -16.19 -0.05 -3.54
C TRP A 69 -15.99 -0.35 -2.04
N GLU A 70 -16.77 0.21 -1.13
CA GLU A 70 -16.59 0.03 0.34
C GLU A 70 -16.54 -1.45 0.77
N ASP A 71 -17.25 -2.34 0.06
CA ASP A 71 -17.29 -3.79 0.30
C ASP A 71 -16.25 -4.58 -0.51
N ARG A 72 -15.38 -3.89 -1.27
CA ARG A 72 -14.38 -4.48 -2.17
C ARG A 72 -12.96 -4.06 -1.80
N ALA A 73 -12.00 -4.89 -2.20
CA ALA A 73 -10.60 -4.52 -2.12
C ALA A 73 -10.26 -3.50 -3.20
N VAL A 74 -9.49 -2.47 -2.83
CA VAL A 74 -8.94 -1.49 -3.77
C VAL A 74 -7.48 -1.25 -3.42
N GLY A 75 -6.66 -0.80 -4.36
CA GLY A 75 -5.24 -0.61 -4.06
C GLY A 75 -4.46 0.15 -5.10
N MET A 76 -3.20 0.43 -4.74
CA MET A 76 -2.24 1.16 -5.57
C MET A 76 -0.83 0.72 -5.22
N THR A 77 0.04 0.58 -6.23
CA THR A 77 1.46 0.29 -6.00
C THR A 77 2.19 1.59 -5.66
N LEU A 78 2.96 1.59 -4.58
CA LEU A 78 3.75 2.72 -4.11
C LEU A 78 5.22 2.34 -3.90
N LEU A 79 6.11 3.29 -4.18
CA LEU A 79 7.53 3.23 -3.82
C LEU A 79 7.83 4.11 -2.62
N LEU A 80 8.80 3.68 -1.82
CA LEU A 80 9.36 4.45 -0.72
C LEU A 80 10.27 5.58 -1.26
N PRO A 81 10.50 6.65 -0.47
CA PRO A 81 11.27 7.81 -0.90
C PRO A 81 12.70 7.47 -1.37
N ASP A 82 13.38 6.57 -0.66
CA ASP A 82 14.84 6.39 -0.74
C ASP A 82 15.30 5.33 -1.77
N GLY A 83 14.51 5.01 -2.80
CA GLY A 83 14.95 4.07 -3.83
C GLY A 83 13.82 3.35 -4.57
N PRO A 84 14.12 2.19 -5.18
CA PRO A 84 13.15 1.42 -5.93
C PRO A 84 12.31 0.49 -5.04
N HIS A 85 12.46 0.56 -3.72
CA HIS A 85 11.77 -0.29 -2.75
C HIS A 85 10.30 0.12 -2.65
N GLY A 86 9.39 -0.84 -2.61
CA GLY A 86 7.97 -0.54 -2.62
C GLY A 86 7.11 -1.78 -2.54
N GLY A 87 5.83 -1.56 -2.80
CA GLY A 87 4.84 -2.59 -2.62
C GLY A 87 3.45 -2.14 -3.00
N ASP A 88 2.54 -3.09 -2.88
CA ASP A 88 1.13 -2.91 -3.16
C ASP A 88 0.43 -2.50 -1.87
N LEU A 89 -0.17 -1.31 -1.88
CA LEU A 89 -1.04 -0.85 -0.81
C LEU A 89 -2.47 -1.28 -1.12
N LEU A 90 -3.05 -2.11 -0.26
CA LEU A 90 -4.36 -2.72 -0.43
C LEU A 90 -5.28 -2.31 0.71
N PHE A 91 -6.39 -1.67 0.39
CA PHE A 91 -7.47 -1.35 1.31
C PHE A 91 -8.49 -2.47 1.30
N HIS A 92 -8.78 -3.02 2.47
CA HIS A 92 -9.72 -4.13 2.60
C HIS A 92 -11.18 -3.65 2.68
N PRO A 93 -12.16 -4.55 2.41
CA PRO A 93 -13.56 -4.28 2.66
C PRO A 93 -13.82 -3.73 4.06
N GLY A 94 -14.69 -2.72 4.19
CA GLY A 94 -15.00 -2.05 5.45
C GLY A 94 -13.98 -0.97 5.87
N ARG A 95 -12.85 -0.84 5.18
CA ARG A 95 -11.86 0.25 5.34
C ARG A 95 -11.28 0.40 6.75
N THR A 96 -11.32 -0.64 7.56
CA THR A 96 -10.68 -0.66 8.89
C THR A 96 -9.28 -1.28 8.86
N SER A 97 -8.85 -1.81 7.71
CA SER A 97 -7.51 -2.36 7.55
C SER A 97 -6.91 -2.09 6.17
N VAL A 98 -5.59 -1.97 6.16
CA VAL A 98 -4.76 -1.76 4.96
C VAL A 98 -3.57 -2.69 5.02
N SER A 99 -3.28 -3.40 3.93
CA SER A 99 -2.03 -4.17 3.79
C SER A 99 -1.05 -3.42 2.91
N PHE A 100 0.22 -3.47 3.26
CA PHE A 100 1.34 -3.13 2.39
C PHE A 100 2.12 -4.41 2.07
N VAL A 101 1.93 -4.94 0.87
CA VAL A 101 2.62 -6.13 0.40
C VAL A 101 3.93 -5.72 -0.26
N VAL A 102 5.08 -6.10 0.32
CA VAL A 102 6.40 -5.74 -0.21
C VAL A 102 6.69 -6.55 -1.48
N ALA A 103 6.20 -6.04 -2.61
CA ALA A 103 6.29 -6.68 -3.92
C ALA A 103 7.38 -6.10 -4.83
N VAL A 104 7.86 -4.88 -4.54
CA VAL A 104 8.75 -4.14 -5.44
C VAL A 104 10.13 -3.94 -4.81
N HIS A 105 11.14 -4.59 -5.38
CA HIS A 105 12.52 -4.60 -4.90
C HIS A 105 12.64 -4.70 -3.37
N PRO A 106 12.26 -5.83 -2.74
CA PRO A 106 12.29 -5.96 -1.29
C PRO A 106 13.66 -5.60 -0.71
N ARG A 107 13.65 -4.91 0.44
CA ARG A 107 14.87 -4.53 1.14
C ARG A 107 15.16 -5.60 2.18
N TYR A 108 16.31 -6.25 2.08
CA TYR A 108 16.72 -7.30 3.01
C TYR A 108 17.68 -6.76 4.06
N LEU A 109 17.73 -7.42 5.23
CA LEU A 109 18.74 -7.13 6.24
C LEU A 109 20.15 -7.40 5.67
N PRO A 110 21.16 -6.56 6.00
CA PRO A 110 22.55 -6.85 5.70
C PRO A 110 22.94 -8.23 6.22
N ASP A 111 23.71 -8.99 5.43
CA ASP A 111 24.20 -10.33 5.77
C ASP A 111 23.12 -11.39 6.06
N SER A 112 21.85 -11.11 5.77
CA SER A 112 20.75 -12.08 5.79
C SER A 112 20.56 -12.73 4.43
N SER A 113 20.20 -14.02 4.42
CA SER A 113 20.02 -14.74 3.17
C SER A 113 18.83 -14.20 2.37
N ARG A 114 17.68 -13.90 3.00
CA ARG A 114 16.44 -13.33 2.37
C ARG A 114 15.43 -12.69 3.34
N PHE A 115 15.80 -12.33 4.57
CA PHE A 115 14.84 -11.75 5.52
C PHE A 115 14.59 -10.27 5.23
N CYS A 116 13.33 -9.88 5.06
CA CYS A 116 12.97 -8.50 4.77
C CYS A 116 13.22 -7.59 5.98
N ASP A 117 13.80 -6.41 5.76
CA ASP A 117 14.03 -5.41 6.80
C ASP A 117 12.70 -4.70 7.14
N LEU A 118 11.80 -5.42 7.82
CA LEU A 118 10.47 -4.93 8.21
C LEU A 118 10.55 -3.64 9.03
N GLY A 119 11.56 -3.51 9.91
CA GLY A 119 11.78 -2.29 10.69
C GLY A 119 12.02 -1.06 9.81
N TRP A 120 12.74 -1.23 8.69
CA TRP A 120 12.98 -0.15 7.73
C TRP A 120 11.70 0.31 7.01
N TYR A 121 10.80 -0.62 6.68
CA TYR A 121 9.49 -0.28 6.10
C TYR A 121 8.58 0.39 7.12
N LEU A 122 8.47 -0.17 8.33
CA LEU A 122 7.65 0.38 9.41
C LEU A 122 8.04 1.81 9.76
N ALA A 123 9.33 2.11 9.85
CA ALA A 123 9.82 3.46 10.13
C ALA A 123 9.42 4.52 9.08
N ARG A 124 9.01 4.10 7.88
CA ARG A 124 8.58 4.98 6.78
C ARG A 124 7.07 5.07 6.62
N LEU A 125 6.37 3.98 6.90
CA LEU A 125 4.92 3.90 6.72
C LEU A 125 4.17 4.42 7.95
N VAL A 126 4.57 3.98 9.15
CA VAL A 126 3.85 4.26 10.40
C VAL A 126 3.66 5.76 10.66
N PRO A 127 4.67 6.64 10.50
CA PRO A 127 4.49 8.07 10.78
C PRO A 127 3.39 8.74 9.96
N ALA A 128 3.11 8.25 8.75
CA ALA A 128 2.05 8.77 7.89
C ALA A 128 0.67 8.22 8.25
N LEU A 129 0.61 7.03 8.86
CA LEU A 129 -0.63 6.32 9.19
C LEU A 129 -1.08 6.55 10.64
N GLU A 130 -0.16 6.81 11.57
CA GLU A 130 -0.46 7.07 12.98
C GLU A 130 -1.51 8.18 13.17
N PRO A 131 -1.43 9.34 12.50
CA PRO A 131 -2.40 10.42 12.65
C PRO A 131 -3.81 10.06 12.15
N LEU A 132 -3.95 8.99 11.35
CA LEU A 132 -5.20 8.52 10.78
C LEU A 132 -5.93 7.52 11.69
N GLY A 133 -5.45 7.31 12.92
CA GLY A 133 -6.09 6.43 13.91
C GLY A 133 -5.63 4.98 13.83
N LEU A 134 -4.35 4.77 13.47
CA LEU A 134 -3.71 3.45 13.52
C LEU A 134 -3.81 2.88 14.94
N ALA A 135 -4.30 1.64 15.04
CA ALA A 135 -4.55 0.96 16.31
C ALA A 135 -3.63 -0.26 16.49
N GLU A 136 -3.33 -0.97 15.41
CA GLU A 136 -2.52 -2.18 15.44
C GLU A 136 -1.69 -2.31 14.15
N ILE A 137 -0.51 -2.93 14.29
CA ILE A 137 0.39 -3.26 13.20
C ILE A 137 0.77 -4.73 13.34
N GLU A 138 0.58 -5.49 12.27
CA GLU A 138 1.12 -6.83 12.13
C GLU A 138 2.08 -6.87 10.94
N ALA A 139 3.24 -7.49 11.10
CA ALA A 139 4.21 -7.63 10.02
C ALA A 139 4.69 -9.07 9.93
N ARG A 140 4.61 -9.65 8.75
CA ARG A 140 4.92 -11.06 8.49
C ARG A 140 5.91 -11.18 7.33
N ASP A 141 6.82 -12.12 7.47
CA ASP A 141 7.74 -12.54 6.42
C ASP A 141 7.61 -14.06 6.24
N ALA A 142 6.70 -14.45 5.34
CA ALA A 142 6.25 -15.83 5.17
C ALA A 142 6.89 -16.49 3.92
N PRO A 143 7.30 -17.77 4.00
CA PRO A 143 7.96 -18.51 2.92
C PRO A 143 7.04 -18.85 1.74
#